data_AF-A0AAX2LS02-F1
#
_entry.id   AF-A0AAX2LS02-F1
#
_cell.length_a   1.000
_cell.length_b   1.000
_cell.length_c   1.000
_cell.angle_alpha   90.00
_cell.angle_beta   90.00
_cell.angle_gamma   90.00
#
_symmetry.space_group_name_H-M   'P 1'
#
loop_
_entity.id
_entity.type
_entity.pdbx_description
1 polymer ?
#
loop_
_entity_poly.entity_id
_entity_poly.type
_entity_poly.pdbx_seq_one_letter_code
_entity_poly.pdbx_strand_id
1 'polypeptide(L)'
;MNEASILITLATVHFIALMSPGPDVALVVQNATRYGRQTGVYIALGLSFGILLHSLLSLTGVSYLVHQQPLLFALLQLCGGSYLLYLGSGALRATLANWSQAPGELSSKPELLLSNKRQAFSRGFMTNILNPKALVFFVSLMSTLVPAGMSLGGKSLALLILWSLSLLWFAALAWMLSTQRLQRKLQAASRYIDLLCGAIFTLIGVMILWQSLTGLLG
;
A
#
# COMPACT_ATOMS: atom_id res chain seq x y z
N MET A 1 -2.24 2.19 -23.59
CA MET A 1 -2.51 0.98 -22.78
C MET A 1 -4.00 0.71 -22.79
N ASN A 2 -4.44 -0.53 -23.02
CA ASN A 2 -5.84 -0.90 -22.83
C ASN A 2 -6.18 -0.89 -21.32
N GLU A 3 -7.39 -0.55 -20.91
CA GLU A 3 -7.80 -0.44 -19.50
C GLU A 3 -7.46 -1.71 -18.70
N ALA A 4 -7.63 -2.89 -19.29
CA ALA A 4 -7.27 -4.16 -18.66
C ALA A 4 -5.79 -4.21 -18.22
N SER A 5 -4.87 -3.73 -19.07
CA SER A 5 -3.43 -3.69 -18.74
C SER A 5 -3.13 -2.73 -17.58
N ILE A 6 -3.87 -1.63 -17.48
CA ILE A 6 -3.73 -0.67 -16.38
C ILE A 6 -4.23 -1.30 -15.08
N LEU A 7 -5.39 -1.95 -15.11
CA LEU A 7 -5.96 -2.62 -13.94
C LEU A 7 -5.05 -3.73 -13.42
N ILE A 8 -4.46 -4.54 -14.32
CA ILE A 8 -3.48 -5.57 -13.95
C ILE A 8 -2.26 -4.91 -13.30
N THR A 9 -1.72 -3.85 -13.90
CA THR A 9 -0.56 -3.14 -13.36
C THR A 9 -0.86 -2.56 -11.97
N LEU A 10 -2.02 -1.91 -11.81
CA LEU A 10 -2.49 -1.40 -10.52
C LEU A 10 -2.60 -2.52 -9.47
N ALA A 11 -3.23 -3.64 -9.83
CA ALA A 11 -3.38 -4.78 -8.94
C ALA A 11 -2.01 -5.34 -8.51
N THR A 12 -1.08 -5.51 -9.46
CA THR A 12 0.27 -6.03 -9.19
C THR A 12 1.06 -5.09 -8.28
N VAL A 13 1.12 -3.80 -8.62
CA VAL A 13 1.86 -2.81 -7.82
C VAL A 13 1.27 -2.69 -6.42
N HIS A 14 -0.06 -2.66 -6.31
CA HIS A 14 -0.74 -2.63 -5.02
C HIS A 14 -0.51 -3.89 -4.21
N PHE A 15 -0.56 -5.08 -4.83
CA PHE A 15 -0.27 -6.33 -4.15
C PHE A 15 1.15 -6.36 -3.56
N ILE A 16 2.13 -5.92 -4.33
CA ILE A 16 3.52 -5.80 -3.88
C ILE A 16 3.61 -4.80 -2.72
N ALA A 17 2.88 -3.69 -2.80
CA ALA A 17 2.82 -2.70 -1.72
C ALA A 17 2.22 -3.27 -0.43
N LEU A 18 1.18 -4.11 -0.54
CA LEU A 18 0.55 -4.79 0.58
C LEU A 18 1.49 -5.79 1.28
N MET A 19 2.42 -6.39 0.53
CA MET A 19 3.43 -7.28 1.08
C MET A 19 4.50 -6.55 1.88
N SER A 20 4.76 -5.27 1.58
CA SER A 20 5.75 -4.45 2.29
C SER A 20 5.40 -4.38 3.79
N PRO A 21 6.30 -4.82 4.68
CA PRO A 21 6.15 -4.67 6.12
C PRO A 21 5.84 -3.22 6.49
N GLY A 22 4.90 -3.05 7.42
CA GLY A 22 4.42 -1.75 7.82
C GLY A 22 3.46 -1.82 9.00
N PRO A 23 2.93 -0.66 9.44
CA PRO A 23 2.01 -0.59 10.57
C PRO A 23 0.76 -1.45 10.36
N ASP A 24 0.25 -1.54 9.12
CA ASP A 24 -0.96 -2.29 8.77
C ASP A 24 -0.77 -3.82 8.98
N VAL A 25 0.31 -4.38 8.44
CA VAL A 25 0.67 -5.80 8.62
C VAL A 25 0.91 -6.11 10.10
N ALA A 26 1.69 -5.27 10.79
CA ALA A 26 1.99 -5.46 12.21
C ALA A 26 0.70 -5.44 13.06
N LEU A 27 -0.20 -4.50 12.79
CA LEU A 27 -1.47 -4.38 13.49
C LEU A 27 -2.34 -5.64 13.33
N VAL A 28 -2.48 -6.14 12.10
CA VAL A 28 -3.28 -7.34 11.81
C VAL A 28 -2.67 -8.57 12.49
N VAL A 29 -1.38 -8.82 12.30
CA VAL A 29 -0.70 -10.02 12.81
C VAL A 29 -0.69 -10.05 14.34
N GLN A 30 -0.36 -8.93 15.00
CA GLN A 30 -0.33 -8.85 16.46
C GLN A 30 -1.71 -9.11 17.07
N ASN A 31 -2.76 -8.48 16.52
CA ASN A 31 -4.11 -8.60 17.09
C ASN A 31 -4.81 -9.91 16.72
N ALA A 32 -4.54 -10.47 15.54
CA ALA A 32 -5.03 -11.81 15.18
C ALA A 32 -4.47 -12.90 16.10
N THR A 33 -3.23 -12.72 16.55
CA THR A 33 -2.54 -13.66 17.45
C THR A 33 -3.00 -13.49 18.89
N ARG A 34 -3.12 -12.23 19.36
CA ARG A 34 -3.43 -11.93 20.76
C ARG A 34 -4.92 -12.02 21.09
N TYR A 35 -5.79 -11.64 20.16
CA TYR A 35 -7.24 -11.51 20.37
C TYR A 35 -8.07 -12.35 19.39
N GLY A 36 -7.42 -13.26 18.66
CA GLY A 36 -8.07 -14.20 17.75
C GLY A 36 -8.24 -13.68 16.32
N ARG A 37 -8.36 -14.64 15.39
CA ARG A 37 -8.42 -14.39 13.94
C ARG A 37 -9.54 -13.43 13.54
N GLN A 38 -10.71 -13.53 14.19
CA GLN A 38 -11.84 -12.65 13.91
C GLN A 38 -11.50 -11.18 14.14
N THR A 39 -10.80 -10.87 15.23
CA THR A 39 -10.32 -9.51 15.51
C THR A 39 -9.41 -9.00 14.40
N GLY A 40 -8.49 -9.85 13.92
CA GLY A 40 -7.64 -9.55 12.76
C GLY A 40 -8.43 -9.28 11.47
N VAL A 41 -9.53 -10.02 11.22
CA VAL A 41 -10.40 -9.80 10.05
C VAL A 41 -11.16 -8.47 10.14
N TYR A 42 -11.64 -8.06 11.33
CA TYR A 42 -12.27 -6.75 11.49
C TYR A 42 -11.27 -5.59 11.32
N ILE A 43 -10.02 -5.78 11.77
CA ILE A 43 -8.93 -4.83 11.47
C ILE A 43 -8.67 -4.77 9.96
N ALA A 44 -8.57 -5.92 9.30
CA ALA A 44 -8.39 -6.01 7.85
C ALA A 44 -9.49 -5.26 7.08
N LEU A 45 -10.74 -5.40 7.54
CA LEU A 45 -11.87 -4.65 6.98
C LEU A 45 -11.67 -3.14 7.15
N GLY A 46 -11.30 -2.68 8.35
CA GLY A 46 -10.99 -1.27 8.61
C GLY A 46 -9.87 -0.72 7.74
N LEU A 47 -8.74 -1.44 7.66
CA LEU A 47 -7.60 -1.07 6.80
C LEU A 47 -8.02 -0.93 5.34
N SER A 48 -8.81 -1.89 4.84
CA SER A 48 -9.26 -1.90 3.44
C SER A 48 -10.17 -0.73 3.12
N PHE A 49 -11.06 -0.33 4.04
CA PHE A 49 -11.85 0.88 3.87
C PHE A 49 -11.02 2.17 3.92
N GLY A 50 -9.94 2.21 4.72
CA GLY A 50 -8.98 3.32 4.67
C GLY A 50 -8.29 3.42 3.30
N ILE A 51 -7.87 2.27 2.75
CA ILE A 51 -7.30 2.16 1.40
C ILE A 51 -8.28 2.61 0.33
N LEU A 52 -9.54 2.18 0.43
CA LEU A 52 -10.60 2.62 -0.48
C LEU A 52 -10.80 4.13 -0.42
N LEU A 53 -10.78 4.73 0.78
CA LEU A 53 -10.91 6.17 0.93
C LEU A 53 -9.72 6.92 0.32
N HIS A 54 -8.48 6.51 0.59
CA HIS A 54 -7.29 7.08 -0.04
C HIS A 54 -7.34 6.95 -1.55
N SER A 55 -7.74 5.79 -2.06
CA SER A 55 -7.86 5.53 -3.49
C SER A 55 -8.93 6.42 -4.14
N LEU A 56 -10.09 6.55 -3.50
CA LEU A 56 -11.20 7.38 -3.97
C LEU A 56 -10.80 8.86 -4.01
N LEU A 57 -10.24 9.39 -2.92
CA LEU A 57 -9.79 10.78 -2.82
C LEU A 57 -8.68 11.08 -3.82
N SER A 58 -7.74 10.16 -3.99
CA SER A 58 -6.66 10.29 -4.96
C SER A 58 -7.21 10.30 -6.39
N LEU A 59 -8.14 9.40 -6.70
CA LEU A 59 -8.73 9.29 -8.03
C LEU A 59 -9.59 10.52 -8.39
N THR A 60 -10.39 11.03 -7.46
CA THR A 60 -11.21 12.23 -7.69
C THR A 60 -10.34 13.49 -7.75
N GLY A 61 -9.38 13.63 -6.84
CA GLY A 61 -8.43 14.75 -6.83
C GLY A 61 -7.56 14.80 -8.09
N VAL A 62 -7.04 13.65 -8.54
CA VAL A 62 -6.31 13.54 -9.80
C VAL A 62 -7.22 13.90 -10.98
N SER A 63 -8.44 13.36 -11.04
CA SER A 63 -9.37 13.68 -12.13
C SER A 63 -9.65 15.19 -12.23
N TYR A 64 -9.76 15.88 -11.10
CA TYR A 64 -9.92 17.34 -11.08
C TYR A 64 -8.65 18.08 -11.57
N LEU A 65 -7.48 17.72 -11.07
CA LEU A 65 -6.21 18.38 -11.41
C LEU A 65 -5.86 18.25 -12.89
N VAL A 66 -6.11 17.08 -13.48
CA VAL A 66 -5.79 16.84 -14.90
C VAL A 66 -6.54 17.80 -15.83
N HIS A 67 -7.81 18.07 -15.54
CA HIS A 67 -8.65 18.93 -16.40
C HIS A 67 -8.42 20.42 -16.17
N GLN A 68 -8.17 20.82 -14.93
CA GLN A 68 -8.12 22.24 -14.55
C GLN A 68 -6.71 22.81 -14.50
N GLN A 69 -5.71 21.99 -14.13
CA GLN A 69 -4.34 22.44 -13.86
C GLN A 69 -3.29 21.42 -14.33
N PRO A 70 -3.07 21.28 -15.65
CA PRO A 70 -2.14 20.28 -16.20
C PRO A 70 -0.72 20.38 -15.64
N LEU A 71 -0.24 21.59 -15.34
CA LEU A 71 1.06 21.81 -14.70
C LEU A 71 1.11 21.22 -13.29
N LEU A 72 0.06 21.43 -12.47
CA LEU A 72 -0.01 20.84 -11.13
C LEU A 72 -0.10 19.32 -11.19
N PHE A 73 -0.79 18.78 -12.20
CA PHE A 73 -0.83 17.34 -12.41
C PHE A 73 0.57 16.77 -12.75
N ALA A 74 1.32 17.42 -13.65
CA ALA A 74 2.69 16.99 -13.98
C ALA A 74 3.62 17.07 -12.75
N LEU A 75 3.52 18.14 -11.96
CA LEU A 75 4.25 18.26 -10.68
C LEU A 75 3.86 17.16 -9.69
N LEU A 76 2.57 16.81 -9.62
CA LEU A 76 2.09 15.72 -8.77
C LEU A 76 2.67 14.37 -9.19
N GLN A 77 2.78 14.10 -10.49
CA GLN A 77 3.43 12.90 -11.01
C GLN A 77 4.93 12.85 -10.68
N LEU A 78 5.64 13.97 -10.83
CA LEU A 78 7.05 14.07 -10.43
C LEU A 78 7.24 13.83 -8.93
N CYS A 79 6.38 14.41 -8.09
CA CYS A 79 6.38 14.17 -6.65
C CYS A 79 6.10 12.70 -6.33
N GLY A 80 5.11 12.09 -7.00
CA GLY A 80 4.74 10.70 -6.77
C GLY A 80 5.82 9.70 -7.21
N GLY A 81 6.41 9.92 -8.38
CA GLY A 81 7.56 9.14 -8.86
C GLY A 81 8.78 9.26 -7.93
N SER A 82 9.09 10.48 -7.47
CA SER A 82 10.16 10.75 -6.51
C SER A 82 9.91 10.03 -5.18
N TYR A 83 8.67 10.01 -4.71
CA TYR A 83 8.30 9.34 -3.47
C TYR A 83 8.40 7.81 -3.58
N LEU A 84 7.93 7.21 -4.68
CA LEU A 84 8.11 5.78 -4.94
C LEU A 84 9.60 5.42 -5.02
N LEU A 85 10.42 6.28 -5.64
CA LEU A 85 11.87 6.12 -5.68
C LEU A 85 12.50 6.21 -4.28
N TYR A 86 12.06 7.16 -3.45
CA TYR A 86 12.49 7.30 -2.06
C TYR A 86 12.13 6.05 -1.23
N LEU A 87 10.89 5.57 -1.32
CA LEU A 87 10.46 4.34 -0.65
C LEU A 87 11.25 3.13 -1.12
N GLY A 88 11.42 2.98 -2.44
CA GLY A 88 12.12 1.86 -3.03
C GLY A 88 13.60 1.82 -2.63
N SER A 89 14.30 2.95 -2.79
CA SER A 89 15.72 3.07 -2.44
C SER A 89 15.96 2.98 -0.94
N GLY A 90 15.05 3.52 -0.12
CA GLY A 90 15.08 3.38 1.34
C GLY A 90 14.95 1.92 1.78
N ALA A 91 14.00 1.17 1.21
CA ALA A 91 13.84 -0.25 1.48
C ALA A 91 15.10 -1.03 1.11
N LEU A 92 15.65 -0.82 -0.11
CA LEU A 92 16.88 -1.48 -0.56
C LEU A 92 18.06 -1.19 0.38
N ARG A 93 18.29 0.10 0.72
CA ARG A 93 19.39 0.50 1.61
C ARG A 93 19.26 -0.11 3.00
N ALA A 94 18.05 -0.06 3.58
CA ALA A 94 17.80 -0.59 4.93
C ALA A 94 18.00 -2.12 4.98
N THR A 95 17.52 -2.85 3.97
CA THR A 95 17.69 -4.31 3.88
C THR A 95 19.15 -4.69 3.67
N LEU A 96 19.89 -3.97 2.83
CA LEU A 96 21.32 -4.23 2.58
C LEU A 96 22.18 -3.91 3.82
N ALA A 97 21.90 -2.81 4.52
CA ALA A 97 22.63 -2.41 5.72
C ALA A 97 22.45 -3.42 6.88
N ASN A 98 21.27 -4.02 7.00
CA ASN A 98 20.92 -4.94 8.07
C ASN A 98 20.93 -6.42 7.63
N TRP A 99 21.54 -6.73 6.49
CA TRP A 99 21.50 -8.07 5.89
C TRP A 99 21.99 -9.19 6.82
N SER A 100 23.02 -8.88 7.62
CA SER A 100 23.64 -9.79 8.58
C SER A 100 22.96 -9.82 9.95
N GLN A 101 22.01 -8.91 10.22
CA GLN A 101 21.32 -8.85 11.50
C GLN A 101 20.12 -9.80 11.51
N ALA A 102 19.85 -10.40 12.67
CA ALA A 102 18.63 -11.18 12.87
C ALA A 102 17.40 -10.23 12.80
N PRO A 103 16.27 -10.65 12.22
CA PRO A 103 15.05 -9.84 12.22
C PRO A 103 14.69 -9.42 13.65
N GLY A 104 14.57 -8.11 13.89
CA GLY A 104 14.23 -7.58 15.22
C GLY A 104 12.88 -8.10 15.71
N GLU A 105 12.80 -8.39 17.00
CA GLU A 105 11.53 -8.77 17.63
C GLU A 105 10.49 -7.65 17.46
N LEU A 106 9.25 -8.02 17.12
CA LEU A 106 8.12 -7.10 17.08
C LEU A 106 7.93 -6.52 18.50
N SER A 107 8.45 -5.31 18.73
CA SER A 107 8.38 -4.63 20.03
C SER A 107 6.94 -4.53 20.52
N SER A 108 6.66 -5.16 21.66
CA SER A 108 5.39 -5.13 22.35
C SER A 108 5.29 -3.90 23.26
N LYS A 109 4.37 -2.98 22.95
CA LYS A 109 3.88 -1.95 23.89
C LYS A 109 2.35 -2.04 24.06
N PRO A 110 1.78 -1.53 25.18
CA PRO A 110 0.56 -2.09 25.78
C PRO A 110 -0.78 -1.54 25.23
N GLU A 111 -1.79 -2.41 25.41
CA GLU A 111 -3.24 -2.26 25.65
C GLU A 111 -4.13 -1.38 24.78
N LEU A 112 -4.96 -2.06 23.96
CA LEU A 112 -6.42 -1.99 24.06
C LEU A 112 -6.95 -3.41 23.80
N LEU A 113 -7.82 -3.93 24.68
CA LEU A 113 -8.59 -5.15 24.38
C LEU A 113 -9.52 -4.84 23.20
N LEU A 114 -9.12 -5.21 21.98
CA LEU A 114 -10.00 -5.17 20.81
C LEU A 114 -11.03 -6.33 20.88
N SER A 115 -11.70 -6.51 22.03
CA SER A 115 -12.76 -7.50 22.21
C SER A 115 -14.03 -7.12 21.42
N ASN A 116 -14.16 -5.84 21.06
CA ASN A 116 -15.28 -5.34 20.27
C ASN A 116 -14.89 -5.20 18.78
N LYS A 117 -15.67 -5.85 17.91
CA LYS A 117 -15.59 -5.79 16.44
C LYS A 117 -15.51 -4.36 15.90
N ARG A 118 -16.27 -3.43 16.48
CA ARG A 118 -16.27 -2.01 16.11
C ARG A 118 -14.93 -1.33 16.42
N GLN A 119 -14.33 -1.65 17.57
CA GLN A 119 -13.03 -1.11 17.94
C GLN A 119 -11.93 -1.66 17.03
N ALA A 120 -11.99 -2.96 16.70
CA ALA A 120 -11.06 -3.59 15.76
C ALA A 120 -11.13 -2.94 14.37
N PHE A 121 -12.33 -2.75 13.84
CA PHE A 121 -12.55 -2.01 12.59
C PHE A 121 -12.02 -0.58 12.66
N SER A 122 -12.44 0.18 13.68
CA SER A 122 -12.04 1.59 13.86
C SER A 122 -10.52 1.73 13.95
N ARG A 123 -9.85 0.80 14.67
CA ARG A 123 -8.41 0.79 14.80
C ARG A 123 -7.72 0.57 13.46
N GLY A 124 -8.18 -0.40 12.67
CA GLY A 124 -7.66 -0.62 11.31
C GLY A 124 -7.85 0.61 10.43
N PHE A 125 -9.07 1.14 10.39
CA PHE A 125 -9.41 2.31 9.59
C PHE A 125 -8.58 3.55 9.93
N MET A 126 -8.46 3.88 11.23
CA MET A 126 -7.66 5.01 11.70
C MET A 126 -6.16 4.80 11.46
N THR A 127 -5.66 3.57 11.63
CA THR A 127 -4.24 3.27 11.36
C THR A 127 -3.90 3.55 9.90
N ASN A 128 -4.76 3.17 8.97
CA ASN A 128 -4.50 3.39 7.55
C ASN A 128 -4.74 4.84 7.10
N ILE A 129 -5.80 5.51 7.57
CA ILE A 129 -6.06 6.92 7.22
C ILE A 129 -4.95 7.84 7.69
N LEU A 130 -4.46 7.63 8.91
CA LEU A 130 -3.36 8.41 9.49
C LEU A 130 -1.99 7.96 8.99
N ASN A 131 -1.92 6.98 8.09
CA ASN A 131 -0.68 6.49 7.54
C ASN A 131 -0.23 7.38 6.35
N PRO A 132 0.77 8.27 6.53
CA PRO A 132 1.27 9.10 5.44
C PRO A 132 1.85 8.23 4.30
N LYS A 133 2.34 7.02 4.60
CA LYS A 133 2.83 6.09 3.57
C LYS A 133 1.72 5.69 2.61
N ALA A 134 0.52 5.39 3.14
CA ALA A 134 -0.63 4.99 2.35
C ALA A 134 -1.16 6.16 1.50
N LEU A 135 -1.35 7.33 2.10
CA LEU A 135 -1.84 8.53 1.40
C LEU A 135 -0.97 8.84 0.18
N VAL A 136 0.34 9.01 0.40
CA VAL A 136 1.25 9.40 -0.67
C VAL A 136 1.38 8.29 -1.72
N PHE A 137 1.33 7.01 -1.30
CA PHE A 137 1.30 5.89 -2.25
C PHE A 137 0.10 5.95 -3.20
N PHE A 138 -1.13 6.13 -2.70
CA PHE A 138 -2.31 6.17 -3.57
C PHE A 138 -2.36 7.41 -4.45
N VAL A 139 -1.92 8.56 -3.95
CA VAL A 139 -1.79 9.77 -4.77
C VAL A 139 -0.80 9.54 -5.91
N SER A 140 0.34 8.89 -5.62
CA SER A 140 1.36 8.56 -6.63
C SER A 140 0.84 7.53 -7.64
N LEU A 141 0.21 6.47 -7.15
CA LEU A 141 -0.29 5.36 -7.95
C LEU A 141 -1.38 5.83 -8.91
N MET A 142 -2.35 6.61 -8.41
CA MET A 142 -3.47 7.12 -9.22
C MET A 142 -3.00 8.18 -10.22
N SER A 143 -2.17 9.14 -9.82
CA SER A 143 -1.68 10.19 -10.72
C SER A 143 -0.82 9.65 -11.86
N THR A 144 -0.15 8.53 -11.62
CA THR A 144 0.72 7.91 -12.62
C THR A 144 -0.01 6.95 -13.53
N LEU A 145 -0.72 5.97 -12.95
CA LEU A 145 -1.18 4.81 -13.71
C LEU A 145 -2.59 4.97 -14.26
N VAL A 146 -3.40 5.90 -13.75
CA VAL A 146 -4.77 6.10 -14.19
C VAL A 146 -4.85 7.29 -15.15
N PRO A 147 -5.04 7.08 -16.46
CA PRO A 147 -5.18 8.16 -17.44
C PRO A 147 -6.49 8.92 -17.24
N ALA A 148 -6.48 10.19 -17.65
CA ALA A 148 -7.65 11.08 -17.62
C ALA A 148 -8.89 10.45 -18.29
N GLY A 149 -8.68 9.88 -19.47
CA GLY A 149 -9.70 9.28 -20.33
C GLY A 149 -10.13 7.87 -19.95
N MET A 150 -9.67 7.32 -18.82
CA MET A 150 -10.17 6.02 -18.34
C MET A 150 -11.67 6.13 -18.05
N SER A 151 -12.44 5.15 -18.51
CA SER A 151 -13.88 5.06 -18.35
C SER A 151 -14.30 5.04 -16.88
N LEU A 152 -15.53 5.48 -16.58
CA LEU A 152 -16.08 5.41 -15.21
C LEU A 152 -16.16 3.96 -14.72
N GLY A 153 -16.44 3.01 -15.61
CA GLY A 153 -16.41 1.58 -15.33
C GLY A 153 -15.02 1.09 -14.93
N GLY A 154 -13.99 1.45 -15.71
CA GLY A 154 -12.59 1.13 -15.42
C GLY A 154 -12.13 1.71 -14.09
N LYS A 155 -12.45 2.98 -13.82
CA LYS A 155 -12.17 3.65 -12.53
C LYS A 155 -12.85 2.95 -11.35
N SER A 156 -14.12 2.59 -11.48
CA SER A 156 -14.88 1.87 -10.44
C SER A 156 -14.29 0.48 -10.19
N LEU A 157 -13.89 -0.23 -11.26
CA LEU A 157 -13.27 -1.53 -11.17
C LEU A 157 -11.89 -1.46 -10.51
N ALA A 158 -11.10 -0.41 -10.78
CA ALA A 158 -9.83 -0.16 -10.08
C ALA A 158 -10.04 -0.03 -8.56
N LEU A 159 -11.00 0.79 -8.12
CA LEU A 159 -11.32 0.93 -6.69
C LEU A 159 -11.74 -0.40 -6.06
N LEU A 160 -12.58 -1.17 -6.75
CA LEU A 160 -13.04 -2.48 -6.28
C LEU A 160 -11.87 -3.47 -6.15
N ILE A 161 -10.97 -3.51 -7.13
CA ILE A 161 -9.78 -4.36 -7.10
C ILE A 161 -8.87 -3.96 -5.93
N LEU A 162 -8.57 -2.67 -5.75
CA LEU A 162 -7.68 -2.22 -4.68
C LEU A 162 -8.27 -2.53 -3.29
N TRP A 163 -9.57 -2.29 -3.10
CA TRP A 163 -10.25 -2.60 -1.84
C TRP A 163 -10.29 -4.11 -1.58
N SER A 164 -10.74 -4.91 -2.56
CA SER A 164 -10.88 -6.36 -2.39
C SER A 164 -9.54 -7.05 -2.20
N LEU A 165 -8.51 -6.67 -2.93
CA LEU A 165 -7.17 -7.22 -2.79
C LEU A 165 -6.57 -6.92 -1.41
N SER A 166 -6.80 -5.71 -0.90
CA SER A 166 -6.42 -5.34 0.47
C SER A 166 -7.13 -6.20 1.51
N LEU A 167 -8.44 -6.35 1.37
CA LEU A 167 -9.25 -7.11 2.30
C LEU A 167 -8.84 -8.58 2.32
N LEU A 168 -8.71 -9.18 1.15
CA LEU A 168 -8.31 -10.57 0.99
C LEU A 168 -6.91 -10.81 1.55
N TRP A 169 -5.96 -9.92 1.25
CA TRP A 169 -4.60 -10.02 1.76
C TRP A 169 -4.57 -9.96 3.29
N PHE A 170 -5.11 -8.90 3.88
CA PHE A 170 -5.06 -8.72 5.34
C PHE A 170 -5.91 -9.77 6.08
N ALA A 171 -7.04 -10.19 5.54
CA ALA A 171 -7.82 -11.29 6.10
C ALA A 171 -7.05 -12.63 6.03
N ALA A 172 -6.35 -12.90 4.92
CA ALA A 172 -5.48 -14.07 4.81
C ALA A 172 -4.34 -14.01 5.83
N LEU A 173 -3.69 -12.86 6.02
CA LEU A 173 -2.68 -12.68 7.08
C LEU A 173 -3.27 -12.96 8.47
N ALA A 174 -4.46 -12.46 8.77
CA ALA A 174 -5.13 -12.71 10.05
C ALA A 174 -5.38 -14.22 10.31
N TRP A 175 -5.70 -14.99 9.26
CA TRP A 175 -5.95 -16.42 9.38
C TRP A 175 -4.67 -17.26 9.40
N MET A 176 -3.72 -16.95 8.53
CA MET A 176 -2.51 -17.74 8.32
C MET A 176 -1.47 -17.47 9.42
N LEU A 177 -1.27 -16.20 9.78
CA LEU A 177 -0.18 -15.75 10.68
C LEU A 177 -0.60 -15.64 12.14
N SER A 178 -1.73 -16.23 12.52
CA SER A 178 -2.16 -16.32 13.92
C SER A 178 -1.29 -17.25 14.77
N THR A 179 -0.30 -17.92 14.18
CA THR A 179 0.58 -18.89 14.85
C THR A 179 2.02 -18.40 14.85
N GLN A 180 2.70 -18.47 16.00
CA GLN A 180 4.10 -18.01 16.16
C GLN A 180 5.08 -18.62 15.14
N ARG A 181 4.84 -19.85 14.68
CA ARG A 181 5.67 -20.51 13.64
C ARG A 181 5.64 -19.77 12.31
N LEU A 182 4.46 -19.31 11.86
CA LEU A 182 4.35 -18.64 10.57
C LEU A 182 4.84 -17.19 10.66
N GLN A 183 4.73 -16.55 11.83
CA GLN A 183 5.33 -15.23 12.07
C GLN A 183 6.85 -15.26 11.91
N ARG A 184 7.53 -16.25 12.49
CA ARG A 184 8.98 -16.42 12.31
C ARG A 184 9.35 -16.64 10.85
N LYS A 185 8.55 -17.39 10.09
CA LYS A 185 8.74 -17.56 8.64
C LYS A 185 8.57 -16.25 7.88
N LEU A 186 7.54 -15.46 8.20
CA LEU A 186 7.34 -14.14 7.59
C LEU A 186 8.49 -13.17 7.93
N GLN A 187 8.93 -13.16 9.19
CA GLN A 187 10.09 -12.37 9.62
C GLN A 187 11.37 -12.81 8.90
N ALA A 188 11.58 -14.12 8.72
CA ALA A 188 12.71 -14.62 7.95
C ALA A 188 12.62 -14.23 6.47
N ALA A 189 11.41 -14.19 5.91
CA ALA A 189 11.15 -13.79 4.53
C ALA A 189 11.14 -12.26 4.32
N SER A 190 11.03 -11.46 5.39
CA SER A 190 10.82 -10.01 5.28
C SER A 190 11.92 -9.34 4.48
N ARG A 191 13.19 -9.77 4.65
CA ARG A 191 14.34 -9.26 3.88
C ARG A 191 14.15 -9.40 2.37
N TYR A 192 13.59 -10.51 1.90
CA TYR A 192 13.38 -10.76 0.47
C TYR A 192 12.18 -9.96 -0.04
N ILE A 193 11.14 -9.84 0.78
CA ILE A 193 9.97 -9.01 0.50
C ILE A 193 10.38 -7.54 0.38
N ASP A 194 11.16 -7.03 1.33
CA ASP A 194 11.68 -5.66 1.34
C ASP A 194 12.56 -5.39 0.11
N LEU A 195 13.42 -6.33 -0.27
CA LEU A 195 14.26 -6.22 -1.47
C LEU A 195 13.40 -6.16 -2.74
N LEU A 196 12.39 -7.03 -2.85
CA LEU A 196 11.49 -7.08 -3.99
C LEU A 196 10.65 -5.80 -4.11
N CYS A 197 10.00 -5.39 -3.02
CA CYS A 197 9.25 -4.13 -2.95
C CYS A 197 10.16 -2.94 -3.28
N GLY A 198 11.38 -2.94 -2.73
CA GLY A 198 12.41 -1.94 -2.97
C GLY A 198 12.75 -1.79 -4.45
N ALA A 199 13.12 -2.90 -5.09
CA ALA A 199 13.47 -2.93 -6.50
C ALA A 199 12.32 -2.46 -7.40
N ILE A 200 11.09 -2.94 -7.16
CA ILE A 200 9.94 -2.61 -7.98
C ILE A 200 9.54 -1.14 -7.81
N PHE A 201 9.51 -0.62 -6.58
CA PHE A 201 9.20 0.80 -6.34
C PHE A 201 10.27 1.72 -6.91
N THR A 202 11.55 1.35 -6.82
CA THR A 202 12.63 2.10 -7.48
C THR A 202 12.46 2.12 -8.98
N LEU A 203 12.22 0.97 -9.62
CA LEU A 203 12.04 0.88 -11.07
C LEU A 203 10.84 1.70 -11.54
N ILE A 204 9.70 1.56 -10.87
CA ILE A 204 8.49 2.34 -11.17
C ILE A 204 8.77 3.84 -10.96
N GLY A 205 9.37 4.23 -9.82
CA GLY A 205 9.70 5.63 -9.55
C GLY A 205 10.58 6.26 -10.64
N VAL A 206 11.63 5.56 -11.08
CA VAL A 206 12.49 6.01 -12.20
C VAL A 206 11.71 6.13 -13.51
N MET A 207 10.90 5.13 -13.84
CA MET A 207 10.10 5.13 -15.07
C MET A 207 9.14 6.32 -15.11
N ILE A 208 8.49 6.63 -13.99
CA ILE A 208 7.56 7.76 -13.88
C ILE A 208 8.28 9.08 -14.05
N LEU A 209 9.40 9.27 -13.35
CA LEU A 209 10.20 10.49 -13.45
C LEU A 209 10.67 10.72 -14.88
N TRP A 210 11.15 9.67 -15.55
CA TRP A 210 11.54 9.74 -16.95
C TRP A 210 10.37 10.17 -17.84
N GLN A 211 9.22 9.51 -17.70
CA GLN A 211 8.03 9.80 -18.50
C GLN A 211 7.52 11.23 -18.28
N SER A 212 7.40 11.67 -17.02
CA SER A 212 6.94 13.02 -16.68
C SER A 212 7.90 14.12 -17.15
N LEU A 213 9.22 13.90 -17.07
CA LEU A 213 10.20 14.85 -17.60
C LEU A 213 10.12 14.96 -19.12
N THR A 214 10.02 13.84 -19.83
CA THR A 214 9.89 13.86 -21.29
C THR A 214 8.59 14.53 -21.75
N GLY A 215 7.48 14.38 -21.01
CA GLY A 215 6.21 15.02 -21.34
C GLY A 215 6.14 16.52 -21.01
N LEU A 216 7.07 17.06 -20.24
CA LEU A 216 7.19 18.50 -19.98
C LEU A 216 8.14 19.20 -20.97
N LEU A 217 9.08 18.46 -21.56
CA LEU A 217 10.12 18.98 -22.45
C LEU A 217 9.79 18.85 -23.94
N GLY A 218 8.77 18.06 -24.30
CA GLY A 218 8.29 17.88 -25.67
C GLY A 218 6.89 18.45 -25.86
#